data_AF-A0A3B5AST7-F1
#
_entry.id   AF-A0A3B5AST7-F1
#
_cell.length_a   1.000
_cell.length_b   1.000
_cell.length_c   1.000
_cell.angle_alpha   90.00
_cell.angle_beta   90.00
_cell.angle_gamma   90.00
#
_symmetry.space_group_name_H-M   'P 1'
#
loop_
_entity.id
_entity.type
_entity.pdbx_description
1 polymer ?
#
loop_
_entity_poly.entity_id
_entity_poly.type
_entity_poly.pdbx_seq_one_letter_code
_entity_poly.pdbx_strand_id
1 'polypeptide(L)'
;MSTMVYPREEALERLSQDEIVLNTKAVMQGLETLRGEHAQLLNSLLDCTQPPVAQEKSGLLRKSLEAIELGLGEAQVIIALSSHLSAVESEKQKLRAQVRRLIQENQWLRDELAGTQHKLHRSEQSVAQLEEEKKHLEFMNQIKKFDDDVSPSEEKNQIHSLSTRKKKKMYVGSYSKNLLVFLGATKCCWVSADQWSTFN
;
A
#
# COMPACT_ATOMS: atom_id res chain seq x y z
N MET A 1 12.46 -16.49 17.18
CA MET A 1 11.17 -16.30 16.50
C MET A 1 10.10 -16.95 17.39
N SER A 2 9.24 -16.17 18.03
CA SER A 2 8.18 -16.72 18.89
C SER A 2 7.03 -17.21 18.02
N THR A 3 6.86 -18.52 17.98
CA THR A 3 5.70 -19.17 17.38
C THR A 3 4.48 -18.85 18.24
N MET A 4 3.58 -18.00 17.72
CA MET A 4 2.26 -17.77 18.31
C MET A 4 1.50 -19.09 18.30
N VAL A 5 1.41 -19.72 19.47
CA VAL A 5 0.52 -20.87 19.69
C VAL A 5 -0.90 -20.30 19.75
N TYR A 6 -1.66 -20.47 18.67
CA TYR A 6 -3.09 -20.21 18.70
C TYR A 6 -3.75 -21.25 19.62
N PRO A 7 -4.56 -20.84 20.61
CA PRO A 7 -5.38 -21.77 21.36
C PRO A 7 -6.27 -22.54 20.38
N ARG A 8 -6.14 -23.87 20.43
CA ARG A 8 -6.97 -24.82 19.71
C ARG A 8 -8.43 -24.59 20.13
N GLU A 9 -9.25 -24.05 19.24
CA GLU A 9 -10.70 -23.94 19.44
C GLU A 9 -11.29 -25.34 19.57
N GLU A 10 -11.64 -25.72 20.80
CA GLU A 10 -12.60 -26.80 21.02
C GLU A 10 -13.91 -26.36 20.35
N ALA A 11 -14.49 -27.26 19.56
CA ALA A 11 -15.69 -27.03 18.76
C ALA A 11 -16.95 -26.90 19.64
N LEU A 12 -17.01 -25.85 20.46
CA LEU A 12 -18.27 -25.18 20.74
C LEU A 12 -18.77 -24.67 19.39
N GLU A 13 -19.96 -25.09 18.97
CA GLU A 13 -20.64 -24.49 17.83
C GLU A 13 -20.68 -22.98 18.05
N ARG A 14 -19.74 -22.26 17.42
CA ARG A 14 -19.66 -20.81 17.50
C ARG A 14 -20.84 -20.29 16.70
N LEU A 15 -21.88 -19.84 17.39
CA LEU A 15 -22.99 -19.14 16.76
C LEU A 15 -22.44 -18.01 15.89
N SER A 16 -22.92 -17.93 14.66
CA SER A 16 -22.58 -16.83 13.76
C SER A 16 -23.13 -15.51 14.31
N GLN A 17 -22.51 -14.40 13.90
CA GLN A 17 -22.98 -13.06 14.28
C GLN A 17 -24.45 -12.85 13.90
N ASP A 18 -24.86 -13.35 12.74
CA ASP A 18 -26.23 -13.26 12.26
C ASP A 18 -27.19 -14.08 13.13
N GLU A 19 -26.82 -15.30 13.52
CA GLU A 19 -27.62 -16.13 14.45
C GLU A 19 -27.73 -15.49 15.84
N ILE A 20 -26.65 -14.89 16.34
CA ILE A 20 -26.69 -14.15 17.61
C ILE A 20 -27.68 -13.00 17.51
N VAL A 21 -27.61 -12.17 16.45
CA VAL A 21 -28.55 -11.06 16.26
C VAL A 21 -30.00 -11.55 16.10
N LEU A 22 -30.21 -12.65 15.37
CA LEU A 22 -31.52 -13.26 15.19
C LEU A 22 -32.10 -13.72 16.53
N ASN A 23 -31.32 -14.46 17.31
CA ASN A 23 -31.71 -14.95 18.63
C ASN A 23 -31.95 -13.80 19.61
N THR A 24 -31.10 -12.78 19.63
CA THR A 24 -31.28 -11.58 20.46
C THR A 24 -32.57 -10.85 20.11
N LYS A 25 -32.91 -10.71 18.82
CA LYS A 25 -34.18 -10.11 18.39
C LYS A 25 -35.39 -10.92 18.84
N ALA A 26 -35.31 -12.25 18.77
CA ALA A 26 -36.38 -13.12 19.24
C ALA A 26 -36.59 -13.00 20.77
N VAL A 27 -35.50 -12.98 21.55
CA VAL A 27 -35.55 -12.75 22.99
C VAL A 27 -36.15 -11.38 23.31
N MET A 28 -35.75 -10.33 22.58
CA MET A 28 -36.28 -8.97 22.76
C MET A 28 -37.80 -8.90 22.56
N GLN A 29 -38.33 -9.55 21.51
CA GLN A 29 -39.78 -9.65 21.28
C GLN A 29 -40.50 -10.41 22.39
N GLY A 30 -39.90 -11.51 22.88
CA GLY A 30 -40.42 -12.26 24.02
C GLY A 30 -40.47 -11.43 25.30
N LEU A 31 -39.42 -10.67 25.57
CA LEU A 31 -39.34 -9.76 26.72
C LEU A 31 -40.33 -8.60 26.62
N GLU A 32 -40.55 -8.03 25.43
CA GLU A 32 -41.57 -6.99 25.21
C GLU A 32 -42.99 -7.50 25.49
N THR A 33 -43.27 -8.74 25.07
CA THR A 33 -44.55 -9.41 25.35
C THR A 33 -44.72 -9.64 26.85
N LEU A 34 -43.70 -10.21 27.51
CA LEU A 34 -43.71 -10.49 28.94
C LEU A 34 -43.84 -9.20 29.78
N ARG A 35 -43.19 -8.11 29.36
CA ARG A 35 -43.34 -6.78 29.97
C ARG A 35 -44.80 -6.32 29.93
N GLY A 36 -45.47 -6.50 28.79
CA GLY A 36 -46.88 -6.17 28.62
C GLY A 36 -47.78 -6.97 29.56
N GLU A 37 -47.56 -8.28 29.66
CA GLU A 37 -48.30 -9.17 30.56
C GLU A 37 -48.09 -8.79 32.03
N HIS A 38 -46.84 -8.55 32.45
CA HIS A 38 -46.53 -8.16 33.82
C HIS A 38 -47.13 -6.79 34.18
N ALA A 39 -47.15 -5.84 33.24
CA ALA A 39 -47.79 -4.54 33.44
C ALA A 39 -49.32 -4.67 33.58
N GLN A 40 -49.96 -5.51 32.76
CA GLN A 40 -51.40 -5.78 32.87
C GLN A 40 -51.76 -6.45 34.21
N LEU A 41 -50.95 -7.43 34.64
CA LEU A 41 -51.11 -8.10 35.95
C LEU A 41 -50.94 -7.13 37.11
N LEU A 42 -49.94 -6.23 37.02
CA LEU A 42 -49.69 -5.22 38.05
C LEU A 42 -50.87 -4.25 38.18
N ASN A 43 -51.42 -3.78 37.06
CA ASN A 43 -52.61 -2.92 37.05
C ASN A 43 -53.83 -3.63 37.67
N SER A 44 -54.06 -4.89 37.28
CA SER A 44 -55.16 -5.69 37.84
C SER A 44 -55.03 -5.93 39.34
N LEU A 45 -53.81 -6.06 39.86
CA LEU A 45 -53.52 -6.21 41.29
C LEU A 45 -53.74 -4.91 42.07
N LEU A 46 -53.43 -3.76 41.46
CA LEU A 46 -53.65 -2.43 42.05
C LEU A 46 -55.15 -2.12 42.20
N ASP A 47 -55.99 -2.66 41.32
CA ASP A 47 -57.45 -2.50 41.37
C ASP A 47 -58.14 -3.41 42.42
N CYS A 48 -57.39 -4.30 43.09
CA CYS A 48 -57.93 -5.28 44.03
C CYS A 48 -57.90 -4.78 45.50
N THR A 49 -59.00 -4.95 46.24
CA THR A 49 -59.19 -4.42 47.62
C THR A 49 -58.56 -5.24 48.76
N GLN A 50 -57.74 -6.27 48.47
CA GLN A 50 -57.12 -7.15 49.48
C GLN A 50 -55.67 -6.71 49.78
N PRO A 51 -55.40 -5.95 50.86
CA PRO A 51 -54.18 -5.13 50.95
C PRO A 51 -52.86 -5.88 51.16
N PRO A 52 -52.71 -6.82 52.12
CA PRO A 52 -51.36 -7.30 52.49
C PRO A 52 -50.74 -8.22 51.43
N VAL A 53 -51.51 -9.15 50.84
CA VAL A 53 -51.02 -10.09 49.83
C VAL A 53 -50.86 -9.42 48.46
N ALA A 54 -51.73 -8.47 48.11
CA ALA A 54 -51.62 -7.72 46.86
C ALA A 54 -50.37 -6.83 46.85
N GLN A 55 -49.99 -6.27 48.00
CA GLN A 55 -48.83 -5.39 48.11
C GLN A 55 -47.51 -6.13 47.87
N GLU A 56 -47.31 -7.32 48.46
CA GLU A 56 -46.10 -8.14 48.21
C GLU A 56 -45.99 -8.57 46.75
N LYS A 57 -47.08 -9.06 46.15
CA LYS A 57 -47.12 -9.46 44.73
C LYS A 57 -46.84 -8.29 43.79
N SER A 58 -47.37 -7.11 44.09
CA SER A 58 -47.09 -5.89 43.31
C SER A 58 -45.60 -5.50 43.38
N GLY A 59 -44.95 -5.72 44.53
CA GLY A 59 -43.51 -5.51 44.73
C GLY A 59 -42.66 -6.40 43.85
N LEU A 60 -43.01 -7.70 43.77
CA LEU A 60 -42.34 -8.66 42.91
C LEU A 60 -42.50 -8.31 41.42
N LEU A 61 -43.71 -7.92 41.00
CA LEU A 61 -43.98 -7.51 39.63
C LEU A 61 -43.18 -6.28 39.21
N ARG A 62 -43.05 -5.25 40.06
CA ARG A 62 -42.21 -4.08 39.75
C ARG A 62 -40.74 -4.46 39.56
N LYS A 63 -40.18 -5.27 40.46
CA LYS A 63 -38.80 -5.77 40.31
C LYS A 63 -38.62 -6.59 39.04
N SER A 64 -39.61 -7.40 38.68
CA SER A 64 -39.58 -8.15 37.43
C SER A 64 -39.64 -7.24 36.21
N LEU A 65 -40.43 -6.17 36.24
CA LEU A 65 -40.48 -5.18 35.14
C LEU A 65 -39.13 -4.47 34.97
N GLU A 66 -38.49 -4.05 36.08
CA GLU A 66 -37.14 -3.46 36.05
C GLU A 66 -36.12 -4.42 35.43
N ALA A 67 -36.17 -5.71 35.78
CA ALA A 67 -35.28 -6.73 35.20
C ALA A 67 -35.54 -6.94 33.70
N ILE A 68 -36.81 -6.93 33.27
CA ILE A 68 -37.17 -7.04 31.85
C ILE A 68 -36.68 -5.81 31.07
N GLU A 69 -36.85 -4.60 31.61
CA GLU A 69 -36.37 -3.37 30.98
C GLU A 69 -34.84 -3.34 30.85
N LEU A 70 -34.12 -3.81 31.87
CA LEU A 70 -32.68 -3.97 31.80
C LEU A 70 -32.28 -4.94 30.69
N GLY A 71 -32.91 -6.13 30.63
CA GLY A 71 -32.63 -7.13 29.59
C GLY A 71 -32.94 -6.64 28.17
N LEU A 72 -33.98 -5.83 27.99
CA LEU A 72 -34.27 -5.16 26.71
C LEU A 72 -33.16 -4.16 26.33
N GLY A 73 -32.68 -3.37 27.29
CA GLY A 73 -31.55 -2.46 27.09
C GLY A 73 -30.27 -3.20 26.69
N GLU A 74 -29.97 -4.31 27.35
CA GLU A 74 -28.82 -5.16 27.03
C GLU A 74 -28.92 -5.79 25.63
N ALA A 75 -30.09 -6.31 25.26
CA ALA A 75 -30.35 -6.84 23.93
C ALA A 75 -30.14 -5.77 22.83
N GLN A 76 -30.60 -4.54 23.06
CA GLN A 76 -30.41 -3.42 22.15
C GLN A 76 -28.91 -3.07 21.97
N VAL A 77 -28.13 -3.11 23.06
CA VAL A 77 -26.67 -2.91 23.01
C VAL A 77 -25.99 -4.00 22.18
N ILE A 78 -26.38 -5.27 22.34
CA ILE A 78 -25.82 -6.38 21.56
C ILE A 78 -26.06 -6.16 20.04
N ILE A 79 -27.28 -5.76 19.66
CA ILE A 79 -27.61 -5.49 18.26
C ILE A 79 -26.80 -4.31 17.70
N ALA A 80 -26.70 -3.21 18.46
CA ALA A 80 -25.93 -2.04 18.05
C ALA A 80 -24.44 -2.37 17.90
N LEU A 81 -23.87 -3.13 18.85
CA LEU A 81 -22.49 -3.57 18.82
C LEU A 81 -22.19 -4.43 17.59
N SER A 82 -23.09 -5.35 17.25
CA SER A 82 -22.99 -6.17 16.05
C SER A 82 -22.91 -5.31 14.77
N SER A 83 -23.79 -4.33 14.63
CA SER A 83 -23.75 -3.40 13.49
C SER A 83 -22.44 -2.60 13.42
N HIS A 84 -21.97 -2.07 14.56
CA HIS A 84 -20.70 -1.36 14.62
C HIS A 84 -19.51 -2.23 14.25
N LEU A 85 -19.48 -3.48 14.71
CA LEU A 85 -18.41 -4.42 14.39
C LEU A 85 -18.34 -4.68 12.88
N SER A 86 -19.47 -4.98 12.23
CA SER A 86 -19.52 -5.19 10.78
C SER A 86 -19.06 -3.95 10.00
N ALA A 87 -19.41 -2.75 10.46
CA ALA A 87 -18.93 -1.50 9.85
C ALA A 87 -17.41 -1.36 9.95
N VAL A 88 -16.84 -1.59 11.14
CA VAL A 88 -15.38 -1.53 11.37
C VAL A 88 -14.64 -2.59 10.54
N GLU A 89 -15.19 -3.80 10.46
CA GLU A 89 -14.62 -4.86 9.62
C GLU A 89 -14.64 -4.50 8.14
N SER A 90 -15.73 -3.91 7.65
CA SER A 90 -15.81 -3.43 6.27
C SER A 90 -14.75 -2.36 5.98
N GLU A 91 -14.53 -1.43 6.91
CA GLU A 91 -13.55 -0.36 6.76
C GLU A 91 -12.12 -0.90 6.77
N LYS A 92 -11.83 -1.86 7.66
CA LYS A 92 -10.57 -2.61 7.66
C LYS A 92 -10.29 -3.27 6.31
N GLN A 93 -11.31 -3.87 5.67
CA GLN A 93 -11.11 -4.48 4.35
C GLN A 93 -10.86 -3.44 3.26
N LYS A 94 -11.53 -2.29 3.29
CA LYS A 94 -11.26 -1.17 2.36
C LYS A 94 -9.83 -0.66 2.51
N LEU A 95 -9.37 -0.41 3.73
CA LEU A 95 -8.01 0.05 3.99
C LEU A 95 -6.97 -0.97 3.52
N ARG A 96 -7.20 -2.26 3.75
CA ARG A 96 -6.34 -3.33 3.22
C ARG A 96 -6.27 -3.34 1.69
N ALA A 97 -7.39 -3.09 1.01
CA ALA A 97 -7.39 -2.97 -0.44
C ALA A 97 -6.64 -1.73 -0.92
N GLN A 98 -6.76 -0.60 -0.22
CA GLN A 98 -6.00 0.62 -0.53
C GLN A 98 -4.50 0.42 -0.36
N VAL A 99 -4.06 -0.24 0.73
CA VAL A 99 -2.65 -0.58 0.93
C VAL A 99 -2.12 -1.41 -0.24
N ARG A 100 -2.84 -2.44 -0.68
CA ARG A 100 -2.44 -3.24 -1.85
C ARG A 100 -2.32 -2.40 -3.13
N ARG A 101 -3.27 -1.48 -3.37
CA ARG A 101 -3.22 -0.56 -4.53
C ARG A 101 -2.00 0.37 -4.46
N LEU A 102 -1.75 0.98 -3.30
CA LEU A 102 -0.62 1.89 -3.12
C LEU A 102 0.74 1.19 -3.29
N ILE A 103 0.85 -0.07 -2.87
CA ILE A 103 2.06 -0.87 -3.11
C ILE A 103 2.28 -1.08 -4.61
N GLN A 104 1.22 -1.44 -5.36
CA GLN A 104 1.29 -1.61 -6.81
C GLN A 104 1.65 -0.30 -7.52
N GLU A 105 1.05 0.81 -7.11
CA GLU A 105 1.36 2.14 -7.65
C GLU A 105 2.81 2.54 -7.35
N ASN A 106 3.28 2.29 -6.13
CA ASN A 106 4.67 2.57 -5.76
C ASN A 106 5.66 1.75 -6.60
N GLN A 107 5.36 0.46 -6.82
CA GLN A 107 6.17 -0.39 -7.69
C GLN A 107 6.17 0.13 -9.13
N TRP A 108 5.00 0.48 -9.65
CA TRP A 108 4.87 1.03 -11.00
C TRP A 108 5.68 2.33 -11.17
N LEU A 109 5.62 3.24 -10.19
CA LEU A 109 6.40 4.48 -10.22
C LEU A 109 7.91 4.22 -10.18
N ARG A 110 8.37 3.19 -9.45
CA ARG A 110 9.79 2.78 -9.43
C ARG A 110 10.23 2.28 -10.81
N ASP A 111 9.40 1.47 -11.46
CA ASP A 111 9.69 0.93 -12.78
C ASP A 111 9.70 2.05 -13.84
N GLU A 112 8.78 3.01 -13.76
CA GLU A 112 8.73 4.18 -14.66
C GLU A 112 9.95 5.09 -14.48
N LEU A 113 10.37 5.32 -13.22
CA LEU A 113 11.59 6.07 -12.91
C LEU A 113 12.83 5.37 -13.47
N ALA A 114 12.96 4.06 -13.28
CA ALA A 114 14.06 3.27 -13.84
C ALA A 114 14.08 3.33 -15.37
N GLY A 115 12.90 3.25 -16.01
CA GLY A 115 12.75 3.39 -17.46
C GLY A 115 13.22 4.76 -17.97
N THR A 116 12.87 5.84 -17.26
CA THR A 116 13.31 7.20 -17.58
C THR A 116 14.82 7.39 -17.41
N GLN A 117 15.38 6.86 -16.33
CA GLN A 117 16.82 6.88 -16.08
C GLN A 117 17.61 6.15 -17.18
N HIS A 118 17.10 5.01 -17.66
CA HIS A 118 17.74 4.29 -18.77
C HIS A 118 17.75 5.11 -20.07
N LYS A 119 16.63 5.78 -20.38
CA LYS A 119 16.52 6.66 -21.57
C LYS A 119 17.49 7.84 -21.47
N LEU A 120 17.55 8.49 -20.30
CA LEU A 120 18.49 9.58 -20.03
C LEU A 120 19.93 9.12 -20.26
N HIS A 121 20.32 7.99 -19.65
CA HIS A 121 21.68 7.48 -19.78
C HIS A 121 22.08 7.18 -21.24
N ARG A 122 21.16 6.62 -22.03
CA ARG A 122 21.39 6.41 -23.47
C ARG A 122 21.58 7.74 -24.22
N SER A 123 20.78 8.75 -23.90
CA SER A 123 20.91 10.08 -24.50
C SER A 123 22.25 10.72 -24.14
N GLU A 124 22.69 10.62 -22.88
CA GLU A 124 23.99 11.13 -22.43
C GLU A 124 25.15 10.46 -23.17
N GLN A 125 25.10 9.13 -23.34
CA GLN A 125 26.09 8.40 -24.14
C GLN A 125 26.12 8.87 -25.59
N SER A 126 24.95 9.07 -26.21
CA SER A 126 24.86 9.55 -27.59
C SER A 126 25.41 10.97 -27.73
N VAL A 127 25.14 11.86 -26.77
CA VAL A 127 25.69 13.22 -26.77
C VAL A 127 27.21 13.19 -26.68
N ALA A 128 27.78 12.38 -25.77
CA ALA A 128 29.23 12.25 -25.64
C ALA A 128 29.90 11.74 -26.93
N GLN A 129 29.29 10.77 -27.61
CA GLN A 129 29.77 10.26 -28.91
C GLN A 129 29.74 11.36 -29.98
N LEU A 130 28.62 12.08 -30.10
CA LEU A 130 28.47 13.17 -31.07
C LEU A 130 29.44 14.32 -30.80
N GLU A 131 29.73 14.63 -29.54
CA GLU A 131 30.74 15.63 -29.18
C GLU A 131 32.15 15.23 -29.62
N GLU A 132 32.50 13.94 -29.54
CA GLU A 132 33.78 13.43 -30.01
C GLU A 132 33.87 13.45 -31.54
N GLU A 133 32.83 13.00 -32.24
CA GLU A 133 32.74 13.07 -33.71
C GLU A 133 32.84 14.51 -34.21
N LYS A 134 32.14 15.44 -33.55
CA LYS A 134 32.23 16.87 -33.84
C LYS A 134 33.66 17.37 -33.72
N LYS A 135 34.35 17.10 -32.59
CA LYS A 135 35.76 17.49 -32.39
C LYS A 135 36.66 16.89 -33.47
N HIS A 136 36.43 15.63 -33.85
CA HIS A 136 37.20 14.97 -34.91
C HIS A 136 37.00 15.66 -36.28
N LEU A 137 35.75 15.98 -36.63
CA LEU A 137 35.42 16.68 -37.87
C LEU A 137 35.97 18.11 -37.90
N GLU A 138 35.93 18.82 -36.77
CA GLU A 138 36.53 20.15 -36.62
C GLU A 138 38.05 20.10 -36.86
N PHE A 139 38.73 19.10 -36.30
CA PHE A 139 40.16 18.88 -36.53
C PHE A 139 40.46 18.56 -38.01
N MET A 140 39.66 17.71 -38.66
CA MET A 140 39.81 17.41 -40.09
C MET A 140 39.60 18.65 -40.98
N ASN A 141 38.65 19.50 -40.64
CA ASN A 141 38.43 20.77 -41.34
C ASN A 141 39.60 21.75 -41.15
N GLN A 142 40.23 21.78 -39.97
CA GLN A 142 41.43 22.60 -39.77
C GLN A 142 42.59 22.15 -40.67
N ILE A 143 42.83 20.84 -40.78
CA ILE A 143 43.88 20.31 -41.67
C ILE A 143 43.64 20.74 -43.13
N LYS A 144 42.41 20.57 -43.63
CA LYS A 144 42.08 20.98 -45.00
C LYS A 144 42.36 22.46 -45.26
N LYS A 145 42.05 23.34 -44.30
CA LYS A 145 42.34 24.79 -44.43
C LYS A 145 43.85 25.07 -44.54
N PHE A 146 44.68 24.37 -43.76
CA PHE A 146 46.14 24.52 -43.90
C PHE A 146 46.65 23.99 -45.24
N ASP A 147 46.10 22.89 -45.76
CA ASP A 147 46.45 22.38 -47.10
C ASP A 147 46.05 23.37 -48.22
N ASP A 148 44.91 24.07 -48.07
CA ASP A 148 44.45 25.12 -48.99
C ASP A 148 45.30 26.40 -48.90
N ASP A 149 45.71 26.82 -47.69
CA ASP A 149 46.53 28.03 -47.46
C ASP A 149 48.02 27.85 -47.82
N VAL A 150 48.52 26.61 -47.87
CA VAL A 150 49.90 26.26 -48.30
C VAL A 150 50.04 26.23 -49.84
N SER A 151 48.99 26.60 -50.59
CA SER A 151 49.09 26.84 -52.03
C SER A 151 49.10 28.34 -52.38
N PRO A 152 50.22 29.06 -52.20
CA PRO A 152 50.60 30.09 -53.15
C PRO A 152 51.35 29.41 -54.32
N SER A 153 50.82 29.59 -55.52
CA SER A 153 51.58 29.73 -56.77
C SER A 153 53.05 29.30 -56.72
N GLU A 154 53.36 28.12 -57.26
CA GLU A 154 54.44 27.92 -58.24
C GLU A 154 54.53 26.45 -58.66
N GLU A 155 54.64 26.26 -59.97
CA GLU A 155 54.93 24.99 -60.62
C GLU A 155 56.17 24.31 -60.00
N LYS A 156 56.07 23.02 -59.65
CA LYS A 156 56.88 21.93 -60.21
C LYS A 156 56.70 20.62 -59.45
N ASN A 157 56.27 19.62 -60.22
CA ASN A 157 56.76 18.24 -60.30
C ASN A 157 57.29 17.52 -59.05
N GLN A 158 56.74 16.30 -58.87
CA GLN A 158 57.27 15.15 -58.11
C GLN A 158 57.39 15.43 -56.60
N ILE A 159 56.52 14.89 -55.76
CA ILE A 159 56.69 13.53 -55.21
C ILE A 159 55.30 12.92 -54.96
N HIS A 160 54.86 12.11 -55.91
CA HIS A 160 53.75 11.18 -55.75
C HIS A 160 54.31 9.85 -55.24
N SER A 161 54.69 9.77 -53.96
CA SER A 161 54.83 8.52 -53.21
C SER A 161 55.44 8.80 -51.82
N LEU A 162 54.89 8.14 -50.79
CA LEU A 162 55.37 8.10 -49.40
C LEU A 162 54.87 9.19 -48.44
N SER A 163 53.55 9.27 -48.20
CA SER A 163 53.07 9.75 -46.87
C SER A 163 51.67 9.26 -46.47
N THR A 164 51.22 8.09 -46.94
CA THR A 164 49.94 7.49 -46.48
C THR A 164 50.11 6.44 -45.38
N ARG A 165 51.29 6.32 -44.77
CA ARG A 165 51.59 5.21 -43.85
C ARG A 165 52.31 5.62 -42.58
N LYS A 166 51.85 6.67 -41.88
CA LYS A 166 52.28 6.94 -40.49
C LYS A 166 51.43 7.97 -39.72
N LYS A 167 50.10 7.83 -39.70
CA LYS A 167 49.26 8.46 -38.66
C LYS A 167 48.17 7.51 -38.18
N LYS A 168 48.59 6.38 -37.60
CA LYS A 168 47.74 5.52 -36.77
C LYS A 168 48.47 5.22 -35.47
N LYS A 169 48.69 6.28 -34.70
CA LYS A 169 49.17 6.23 -33.31
C LYS A 169 48.90 7.60 -32.68
N MET A 170 47.67 7.81 -32.25
CA MET A 170 47.40 8.76 -31.18
C MET A 170 46.04 8.43 -30.55
N TYR A 171 46.10 8.19 -29.24
CA TYR A 171 45.00 8.20 -28.28
C TYR A 171 43.89 7.16 -28.44
N VAL A 172 44.14 5.98 -27.87
CA VAL A 172 43.12 5.22 -27.14
C VAL A 172 43.62 5.16 -25.70
N GLY A 173 43.18 6.09 -24.86
CA GLY A 173 43.70 6.19 -23.50
C GLY A 173 43.00 7.27 -22.69
N SER A 174 42.15 6.83 -21.78
CA SER A 174 41.20 7.58 -20.93
C SER A 174 39.85 7.73 -21.61
N TYR A 175 38.73 7.23 -21.09
CA TYR A 175 38.32 7.21 -19.69
C TYR A 175 37.48 5.96 -19.38
N SER A 176 37.97 5.12 -18.47
CA SER A 176 37.19 4.08 -17.77
C SER A 176 37.30 4.31 -16.26
N LYS A 177 36.99 5.54 -15.84
CA LYS A 177 36.94 5.96 -14.43
C LYS A 177 35.81 6.96 -14.28
N ASN A 178 34.58 6.47 -14.39
CA ASN A 178 33.36 7.09 -13.87
C ASN A 178 32.15 6.13 -13.91
N LEU A 179 32.29 4.95 -14.52
CA LEU A 179 31.23 3.95 -14.52
C LEU A 179 31.10 3.19 -13.18
N LEU A 180 32.18 3.12 -12.37
CA LEU A 180 32.17 2.33 -11.13
C LEU A 180 31.73 3.10 -9.87
N VAL A 181 31.65 4.43 -9.91
CA VAL A 181 31.20 5.22 -8.75
C VAL A 181 29.66 5.28 -8.66
N PHE A 182 28.95 5.12 -9.78
CA PHE A 182 27.47 5.09 -9.80
C PHE A 182 26.86 3.68 -9.62
N LEU A 183 27.65 2.61 -9.76
CA LEU A 183 27.21 1.23 -9.53
C LEU A 183 27.18 0.84 -8.04
N GLY A 184 27.88 1.56 -7.16
CA GLY A 184 27.94 1.28 -5.73
C GLY A 184 26.78 1.84 -4.91
N ALA A 185 26.20 2.99 -5.33
CA ALA A 185 25.14 3.66 -4.57
C ALA A 185 23.74 3.06 -4.82
N THR A 186 23.53 2.44 -5.98
CA THR A 186 22.23 1.86 -6.35
C THR A 186 22.04 0.42 -5.86
N LYS A 187 23.08 -0.31 -5.44
CA LYS A 187 22.91 -1.66 -4.87
C LYS A 187 22.66 -1.68 -3.35
N CYS A 188 23.20 -0.73 -2.60
CA CYS A 188 23.06 -0.70 -1.13
C CYS A 188 21.69 -0.22 -0.65
N CYS A 189 20.92 0.56 -1.44
CA CYS A 189 19.55 0.94 -1.07
C CYS A 189 18.49 -0.11 -1.41
N TRP A 190 18.78 -1.10 -2.26
CA TRP A 190 17.78 -2.08 -2.70
C TRP A 190 17.65 -3.30 -1.77
N VAL A 191 18.73 -3.73 -1.11
CA VAL A 191 18.68 -4.87 -0.18
C VAL A 191 17.89 -4.55 1.10
N SER A 192 17.82 -3.29 1.53
CA SER A 192 17.03 -2.91 2.72
C SER A 192 15.51 -2.88 2.48
N ALA A 193 15.03 -2.78 1.24
CA ALA A 193 13.59 -2.71 0.95
C ALA A 193 12.91 -4.09 0.93
N ASP A 194 13.62 -5.14 0.52
CA ASP A 194 13.09 -6.52 0.51
C ASP A 194 12.86 -7.10 1.91
N GLN A 195 13.63 -6.66 2.92
CA GLN A 195 13.41 -7.08 4.31
C GLN A 195 12.16 -6.47 4.95
N TRP A 196 11.59 -5.40 4.37
CA TRP A 196 10.35 -4.79 4.86
C TRP A 196 9.09 -5.42 4.25
N SER A 197 9.19 -6.06 3.08
CA SER A 197 8.05 -6.75 2.45
C SER A 197 7.76 -8.13 3.04
N THR A 198 8.65 -8.69 3.84
CA THR A 198 8.47 -10.00 4.51
C THR A 198 7.92 -9.89 5.93
N PHE A 199 7.67 -8.67 6.44
CA PHE A 199 7.28 -8.43 7.84
C PHE A 199 5.91 -7.75 8.04
N ASN A 200 5.10 -7.58 6.98
CA ASN A 200 3.73 -7.04 7.08
C ASN A 200 2.71 -7.84 6.26
#